data_AF-A0A0C3FW81-F1
#
_entry.id   AF-A0A0C3FW81-F1
#
_cell.length_a   1.000
_cell.length_b   1.000
_cell.length_c   1.000
_cell.angle_alpha   90.00
_cell.angle_beta   90.00
_cell.angle_gamma   90.00
#
_symmetry.space_group_name_H-M   'P 1'
#
loop_
_entity.id
_entity.type
_entity.pdbx_description
1 polymer ?
#
loop_
_entity_poly.entity_id
_entity_poly.type
_entity_poly.pdbx_seq_one_letter_code
_entity_poly.pdbx_strand_id
1 'polypeptide(L)' 'MVYTVYILTDDIVPDLTGKVTIVTSAMAGLSLETALKLAKKWAKVYITGRS' A
#
# COMPACT_ATOMS: atom_id res chain seq x y z
N MET A 1 -15.16 25.92 18.28
CA MET A 1 -13.75 25.46 18.37
C MET A 1 -13.53 24.49 17.23
N VAL A 2 -12.68 24.84 16.26
CA VAL A 2 -12.39 24.01 15.07
C VAL A 2 -10.95 23.52 15.21
N TYR A 3 -10.74 22.22 15.04
CA TYR A 3 -9.41 21.62 15.05
C TYR A 3 -9.01 21.23 13.63
N THR A 4 -7.79 21.58 13.23
CA THR A 4 -7.15 21.05 12.03
C THR A 4 -6.35 19.81 12.44
N VAL A 5 -6.69 18.66 11.87
CA VAL A 5 -5.94 17.41 12.04
C VAL A 5 -5.16 17.14 10.76
N TYR A 6 -3.85 16.93 10.88
CA TYR A 6 -3.00 16.51 9.77
C TYR A 6 -2.95 14.98 9.76
N ILE A 7 -3.44 14.36 8.69
CA ILE A 7 -3.31 12.91 8.46
C ILE A 7 -2.09 12.72 7.56
N LEU A 8 -1.04 12.05 8.05
CA LEU A 8 0.08 11.69 7.18
C LEU A 8 -0.36 10.53 6.30
N THR A 9 0.13 10.48 5.06
CA THR A 9 -0.28 9.46 4.08
C THR A 9 -0.04 8.03 4.57
N ASP A 10 0.99 7.83 5.40
CA ASP A 10 1.30 6.55 6.00
C ASP A 10 0.32 6.16 7.13
N ASP A 11 -0.41 7.10 7.74
CA ASP A 11 -1.32 6.81 8.86
C ASP A 11 -2.65 6.16 8.40
N ILE A 12 -2.95 6.23 7.10
CA ILE A 12 -4.22 5.76 6.53
C ILE A 12 -4.23 4.23 6.36
N VAL A 13 -3.06 3.64 6.12
CA VAL A 13 -2.94 2.19 5.91
C VAL A 13 -2.56 1.54 7.24
N PRO A 14 -3.41 0.63 7.78
CA PRO A 14 -3.15 -0.04 9.05
C PRO A 14 -1.95 -1.00 8.94
N ASP A 15 -1.52 -1.56 10.07
CA ASP A 15 -0.60 -2.70 10.07
C ASP A 15 -1.26 -3.91 9.39
N LEU A 16 -0.54 -4.52 8.45
CA LEU A 16 -0.98 -5.65 7.63
C LEU A 16 -0.14 -6.90 7.90
N THR A 17 0.56 -6.96 9.03
CA THR A 17 1.30 -8.15 9.47
C THR A 17 0.43 -9.42 9.38
N GLY A 18 0.95 -10.44 8.69
CA GLY A 18 0.26 -11.73 8.48
C GLY A 18 -0.81 -11.72 7.39
N LYS A 19 -1.05 -10.59 6.71
CA LYS A 19 -1.95 -10.51 5.55
C LYS A 19 -1.20 -10.77 4.24
N VAL A 20 -1.90 -11.38 3.29
CA VAL A 20 -1.40 -11.65 1.94
C VAL A 20 -2.27 -10.87 0.95
N THR A 21 -1.64 -10.24 -0.03
CA THR A 21 -2.32 -9.49 -1.09
C THR A 21 -1.68 -9.74 -2.46
N ILE A 22 -2.49 -9.61 -3.51
CA ILE A 22 -2.05 -9.70 -4.91
C ILE A 22 -2.40 -8.38 -5.59
N VAL A 23 -1.40 -7.72 -6.21
CA VAL A 23 -1.61 -6.50 -6.98
C VAL A 23 -1.34 -6.77 -8.46
N THR A 24 -2.36 -6.56 -9.29
CA THR A 24 -2.27 -6.79 -10.74
C THR A 24 -1.76 -5.57 -11.49
N SER A 25 -1.17 -5.79 -12.67
CA SER A 25 -0.59 -4.72 -13.50
C SER A 25 0.39 -3.82 -12.74
N ALA A 26 1.16 -4.41 -11.81
CA ALA A 26 2.04 -3.70 -10.89
C ALA A 26 3.50 -3.68 -11.35
N MET A 27 3.73 -3.61 -12.66
CA MET A 27 5.07 -3.43 -13.24
C MET A 27 5.52 -1.96 -13.19
N ALA A 28 4.59 -1.01 -13.15
CA ALA A 28 4.88 0.42 -13.09
C ALA A 28 3.69 1.24 -12.55
N GLY A 29 3.91 2.53 -12.35
CA GLY A 29 2.87 3.50 -12.04
C GLY A 29 2.16 3.26 -10.70
N LEU A 30 0.88 3.63 -10.64
CA LEU A 30 0.10 3.63 -9.40
C LEU A 30 0.01 2.25 -8.74
N SER A 31 -0.13 1.19 -9.52
CA SER A 31 -0.26 -0.17 -8.99
C SER A 31 1.05 -0.64 -8.34
N LEU A 32 2.21 -0.24 -8.88
CA LEU A 32 3.51 -0.49 -8.25
C LEU A 32 3.65 0.30 -6.95
N GLU A 33 3.33 1.60 -6.94
CA GLU A 33 3.37 2.39 -5.70
C GLU A 33 2.43 1.85 -4.62
N THR A 34 1.26 1.36 -5.03
CA THR A 34 0.30 0.72 -4.12
C THR A 34 0.88 -0.56 -3.53
N ALA A 35 1.48 -1.42 -4.36
CA ALA A 35 2.16 -2.63 -3.89
C ALA A 35 3.27 -2.31 -2.87
N LEU A 36 4.06 -1.25 -3.12
CA LEU A 36 5.11 -0.81 -2.21
C LEU A 36 4.55 -0.27 -0.88
N LYS A 37 3.48 0.52 -0.91
CA LYS A 37 2.83 1.00 0.32
C LYS A 37 2.26 -0.15 1.15
N LEU A 38 1.66 -1.15 0.53
CA LEU A 38 1.18 -2.35 1.21
C LEU A 38 2.34 -3.15 1.83
N ALA A 39 3.45 -3.30 1.11
CA ALA A 39 4.64 -3.98 1.61
C ALA A 39 5.27 -3.23 2.81
N LYS A 40 5.31 -1.89 2.78
CA LYS A 40 5.76 -1.05 3.91
C LYS A 40 4.93 -1.24 5.18
N LYS A 41 3.72 -1.77 5.06
CA LYS A 41 2.81 -2.09 6.17
C LYS A 41 2.83 -3.57 6.53
N TRP A 42 3.90 -4.29 6.18
CA TRP A 42 4.14 -5.69 6.55
C TRP A 42 3.19 -6.71 5.91
N ALA A 43 2.46 -6.33 4.86
CA ALA A 43 1.76 -7.29 4.03
C ALA A 43 2.75 -8.13 3.21
N LYS A 44 2.46 -9.41 3.01
CA LYS A 44 3.10 -10.21 1.97
C LYS A 44 2.44 -9.90 0.63
N VAL A 45 3.17 -9.23 -0.27
CA VAL A 45 2.64 -8.74 -1.55
C VAL A 45 3.15 -9.59 -2.70
N TYR A 46 2.23 -10.14 -3.49
CA TYR A 46 2.52 -10.70 -4.81
C TYR A 46 2.14 -9.67 -5.87
N ILE A 47 3.02 -9.41 -6.83
CA ILE A 47 2.71 -8.55 -7.97
C ILE A 47 2.57 -9.39 -9.24
N THR A 48 1.65 -9.02 -10.12
CA THR A 48 1.51 -9.64 -11.44
C THR A 48 1.54 -8.56 -12.52
N GLY A 49 2.04 -8.94 -13.69
CA GLY A 49 2.20 -8.04 -14.82
C GLY A 49 2.81 -8.77 -16.01
N ARG A 50 2.87 -8.07 -17.14
CA ARG A 50 3.63 -8.49 -18.32
C ARG A 50 4.87 -7.63 -18.42
N SER A 51 5.93 -8.19 -19.00
CA SER A 51 7.13 -7.43 -19.38
C SER A 51 6.92 -6.72 -20.70
#